data_AF-A0A662H969-F1
#
_entry.id   AF-A0A662H969-F1
#
_cell.length_a   1.000
_cell.length_b   1.000
_cell.length_c   1.000
_cell.angle_alpha   90.00
_cell.angle_beta   90.00
_cell.angle_gamma   90.00
#
_symmetry.space_group_name_H-M   'P 1'
#
loop_
_entity.id
_entity.type
_entity.pdbx_description
1 polymer ?
#
loop_
_entity_poly.entity_id
_entity_poly.type
_entity_poly.pdbx_seq_one_letter_code
_entity_poly.pdbx_strand_id
1 'polypeptide(L)'
;MLEVEESSGSLLLYLSPIVEKILSFANSALDEFPWASAAAIRLGVELIVKSLYLDLLHPRYNVKRKVKLLESRKFSFRYIARKLEEKAKNRSFRDKVYSLWLDSTKYSHFTEYVARELFENDIETTREKVKRQIQRLEEVWKEALALGRERGLFL
;
A
#
# COMPACT_ATOMS: atom_id res chain seq x y z
N MET A 1 29.25 -18.90 9.08
CA MET A 1 27.78 -18.97 9.06
C MET A 1 27.28 -17.93 10.03
N LEU A 2 26.78 -16.80 9.53
CA LEU A 2 26.15 -15.80 10.38
C LEU A 2 24.77 -16.32 10.74
N GLU A 3 24.56 -16.58 12.02
CA GLU A 3 23.23 -16.74 12.59
C GLU A 3 22.46 -15.45 12.27
N VAL A 4 21.58 -15.55 11.28
CA VAL A 4 20.57 -14.53 11.04
C VAL A 4 19.67 -14.61 12.27
N GLU A 5 19.92 -13.72 13.24
CA GLU A 5 18.98 -13.36 14.29
C GLU A 5 17.58 -13.43 13.69
N GLU A 6 16.65 -14.13 14.34
CA GLU A 6 15.28 -14.35 13.87
C GLU A 6 14.63 -13.00 13.55
N SER A 7 14.88 -12.53 12.32
CA SER A 7 14.42 -11.24 11.82
C SER A 7 12.92 -11.30 12.00
N SER A 8 12.36 -10.34 12.75
CA SER A 8 10.93 -10.23 13.03
C SER A 8 10.17 -10.82 11.85
N GLY A 9 9.40 -11.89 12.03
CA GLY A 9 8.76 -12.60 10.92
C GLY A 9 7.79 -11.74 10.10
N SER A 10 7.71 -10.43 10.38
CA SER A 10 6.98 -9.40 9.69
C SER A 10 7.35 -9.27 8.22
N LEU A 11 6.37 -9.57 7.38
CA LEU A 11 6.39 -9.32 5.96
C LEU A 11 6.32 -7.82 5.66
N LEU A 12 5.62 -7.03 6.48
CA LEU A 12 5.52 -5.58 6.34
C LEU A 12 6.90 -4.92 6.42
N LEU A 13 7.71 -5.28 7.43
CA LEU A 13 9.09 -4.78 7.55
C LEU A 13 9.99 -5.32 6.45
N TYR A 14 9.88 -6.59 6.09
CA TYR A 14 10.66 -7.17 5.00
C TYR A 14 10.44 -6.42 3.66
N LEU A 15 9.23 -5.92 3.43
CA LEU A 15 8.86 -5.20 2.21
C LEU A 15 8.97 -3.68 2.34
N SER A 16 9.37 -3.12 3.49
CA SER A 16 9.49 -1.68 3.68
C SER A 16 10.37 -1.00 2.63
N PRO A 17 11.52 -1.55 2.20
CA PRO A 17 12.36 -0.87 1.21
C PRO A 17 11.68 -0.77 -0.16
N ILE A 18 10.73 -1.67 -0.45
CA ILE A 18 9.94 -1.62 -1.69
C ILE A 18 8.89 -0.52 -1.59
N VAL A 19 8.21 -0.38 -0.44
CA VAL A 19 7.24 0.71 -0.20
C VAL A 19 7.92 2.08 -0.31
N GLU A 20 9.11 2.23 0.26
CA GLU A 20 9.91 3.47 0.17
C GLU A 20 10.31 3.80 -1.26
N LYS A 21 10.73 2.79 -2.05
CA LYS A 21 11.01 2.96 -3.49
C LYS A 21 9.76 3.36 -4.29
N ILE A 22 8.60 2.80 -3.96
CA ILE A 22 7.32 3.17 -4.58
C ILE A 22 7.00 4.64 -4.31
N LEU A 23 7.16 5.11 -3.06
CA LEU A 23 6.95 6.51 -2.69
C LEU A 23 7.93 7.45 -3.40
N SER A 24 9.21 7.08 -3.46
CA SER A 24 10.23 7.84 -4.18
C SER A 24 9.89 7.93 -5.67
N PHE A 25 9.52 6.81 -6.29
CA PHE A 25 9.14 6.77 -7.70
C PHE A 25 7.92 7.64 -7.98
N ALA A 26 6.85 7.49 -7.20
CA ALA A 26 5.61 8.24 -7.37
C ALA A 26 5.82 9.75 -7.24
N ASN A 27 6.73 10.20 -6.37
CA ASN A 27 7.10 11.61 -6.29
C ASN A 27 7.91 12.05 -7.54
N SER A 28 8.93 11.29 -7.92
CA SER A 28 9.81 11.68 -9.03
C SER A 28 9.12 11.68 -10.40
N ALA A 29 8.14 10.79 -10.59
CA ALA A 29 7.44 10.62 -11.86
C ALA A 29 6.17 11.49 -11.95
N LEU A 30 5.82 12.26 -10.92
CA LEU A 30 4.54 12.98 -10.86
C LEU A 30 4.41 14.00 -12.00
N ASP A 31 5.46 14.77 -12.26
CA ASP A 31 5.40 15.88 -13.21
C ASP A 31 5.36 15.38 -14.66
N GLU A 32 6.08 14.30 -14.96
CA GLU A 32 6.16 13.70 -16.30
C GLU A 32 5.05 12.68 -16.57
N PHE A 33 4.73 11.83 -15.59
CA PHE A 33 3.82 10.69 -15.73
C PHE A 33 2.88 10.55 -14.51
N PRO A 34 1.85 11.42 -14.37
CA PRO A 34 0.90 11.35 -13.25
C PRO A 34 0.19 10.00 -13.13
N TRP A 35 -0.13 9.36 -14.25
CA TRP A 35 -0.77 8.04 -14.30
C TRP A 35 0.14 6.93 -13.75
N ALA A 36 1.44 6.98 -14.05
CA ALA A 36 2.42 6.01 -13.55
C ALA A 36 2.61 6.17 -12.04
N SER A 37 2.61 7.42 -11.58
CA SER A 37 2.61 7.76 -10.15
C SER A 37 1.37 7.22 -9.44
N ALA A 38 0.18 7.40 -10.02
CA ALA A 38 -1.07 6.83 -9.48
C ALA A 38 -1.06 5.29 -9.46
N ALA A 39 -0.53 4.64 -10.51
CA ALA A 39 -0.36 3.20 -10.55
C ALA A 39 0.60 2.69 -9.48
N ALA A 40 1.72 3.39 -9.26
CA ALA A 40 2.65 3.07 -8.18
C ALA A 40 2.01 3.23 -6.81
N ILE A 41 1.22 4.30 -6.58
CA ILE A 41 0.48 4.51 -5.33
C ILE A 41 -0.47 3.34 -5.06
N ARG A 42 -1.21 2.90 -6.09
CA ARG A 42 -2.11 1.75 -6.00
C ARG A 42 -1.35 0.49 -5.59
N LEU A 43 -0.20 0.21 -6.21
CA LEU A 43 0.64 -0.92 -5.83
C LEU A 43 1.12 -0.80 -4.38
N GLY A 44 1.55 0.39 -3.96
CA GLY A 44 2.00 0.68 -2.60
C GLY A 44 0.92 0.36 -1.55
N VAL A 45 -0.29 0.89 -1.73
CA VAL A 45 -1.39 0.64 -0.77
C VAL A 45 -1.77 -0.85 -0.72
N GLU A 46 -1.76 -1.54 -1.86
CA GLU A 46 -2.01 -2.99 -1.89
C GLU A 46 -0.93 -3.77 -1.13
N LEU A 47 0.34 -3.42 -1.33
CA LEU A 47 1.47 -4.08 -0.68
C LEU A 47 1.41 -3.91 0.84
N ILE A 48 1.17 -2.68 1.32
CA ILE A 48 1.06 -2.34 2.75
C ILE A 48 -0.09 -3.13 3.39
N VAL A 49 -1.29 -3.06 2.80
CA VAL A 49 -2.49 -3.68 3.35
C VAL A 49 -2.37 -5.21 3.38
N LYS A 50 -1.85 -5.82 2.31
CA LYS A 50 -1.68 -7.27 2.21
C LYS A 50 -0.63 -7.80 3.18
N SER A 51 0.50 -7.11 3.30
CA SER A 51 1.59 -7.52 4.20
C SER A 51 1.19 -7.39 5.67
N LEU A 52 0.63 -6.25 6.07
CA LEU A 52 0.12 -6.05 7.44
C LEU A 52 -0.97 -7.08 7.79
N TYR A 53 -1.89 -7.35 6.86
CA TYR A 53 -2.92 -8.37 7.08
C TYR A 53 -2.32 -9.76 7.34
N LEU A 54 -1.34 -10.19 6.54
CA LEU A 54 -0.71 -11.49 6.74
C LEU A 54 0.10 -11.56 8.03
N ASP A 55 0.72 -10.46 8.44
CA ASP A 55 1.42 -10.39 9.71
C ASP A 55 0.47 -10.55 10.89
N LEU A 56 -0.68 -9.88 10.86
CA LEU A 56 -1.72 -10.00 11.89
C LEU A 56 -2.43 -11.36 11.87
N LEU A 57 -2.63 -11.94 10.69
CA LEU A 57 -3.30 -13.23 10.56
C LEU A 57 -2.39 -14.40 10.95
N HIS A 58 -1.10 -14.30 10.63
CA HIS A 58 -0.12 -15.36 10.81
C HIS A 58 1.15 -14.85 11.49
N PRO A 59 1.08 -14.37 12.74
CA PRO A 59 2.21 -13.72 13.42
C PRO A 59 3.43 -14.65 13.56
N ARG A 60 3.21 -15.96 13.70
CA ARG A 60 4.28 -16.97 13.86
C ARG A 60 4.88 -17.47 12.55
N TYR A 61 4.37 -17.05 11.38
CA TYR A 61 4.91 -17.51 10.11
C TYR A 61 6.12 -16.68 9.73
N ASN A 62 7.16 -17.35 9.21
CA ASN A 62 8.28 -16.65 8.58
C ASN A 62 7.86 -15.96 7.28
N VAL A 63 8.70 -15.01 6.85
CA VAL A 63 8.48 -14.22 5.64
C VAL A 63 8.26 -15.11 4.41
N LYS A 64 9.09 -16.14 4.21
CA LYS A 64 8.99 -17.03 3.03
C LYS A 64 7.62 -17.68 2.91
N ARG A 65 7.03 -18.12 4.03
CA ARG A 65 5.69 -18.71 4.05
C ARG A 65 4.60 -17.66 3.79
N LYS A 66 4.76 -16.44 4.31
CA LYS A 66 3.84 -15.34 4.07
C LYS A 66 3.85 -14.90 2.59
N VAL A 67 5.01 -14.84 1.94
CA VAL A 67 5.12 -14.55 0.50
C VAL A 67 4.37 -15.60 -0.33
N LYS A 68 4.54 -16.90 -0.03
CA LYS A 68 3.77 -17.96 -0.70
C LYS A 68 2.25 -17.81 -0.53
N LEU A 69 1.80 -17.28 0.61
CA LEU A 69 0.37 -16.99 0.83
C LEU A 69 -0.13 -15.81 -0.01
N LEU A 70 0.71 -14.80 -0.26
CA LEU A 70 0.37 -13.73 -1.20
C LEU A 70 0.24 -14.26 -2.64
N GLU A 71 1.16 -15.11 -3.07
CA GLU A 71 1.17 -15.67 -4.44
C GLU A 71 -0.04 -16.59 -4.68
N SER A 72 -0.34 -17.47 -3.72
CA SER A 72 -1.37 -18.50 -3.87
C SER A 72 -2.80 -17.98 -3.72
N ARG A 73 -3.00 -16.79 -3.14
CA ARG A 73 -4.34 -16.28 -2.84
C ARG A 73 -4.62 -15.00 -3.62
N LYS A 74 -5.59 -15.09 -4.54
CA LYS A 74 -6.20 -13.91 -5.18
C LYS A 74 -7.16 -13.22 -4.21
N PHE A 75 -6.62 -12.61 -3.17
CA PHE A 75 -7.42 -11.84 -2.25
C PHE A 75 -7.90 -10.55 -2.92
N SER A 76 -9.22 -10.33 -2.97
CA SER A 76 -9.74 -9.03 -3.38
C SER A 76 -9.36 -7.97 -2.34
N PHE A 77 -8.99 -6.77 -2.80
CA PHE A 77 -8.59 -5.69 -1.89
C PHE A 77 -9.71 -5.34 -0.89
N ARG A 78 -10.97 -5.34 -1.34
CA ARG A 78 -12.15 -5.10 -0.49
C ARG A 78 -12.22 -6.09 0.67
N TYR A 79 -11.97 -7.37 0.41
CA TYR A 79 -11.98 -8.41 1.43
C TYR A 79 -10.85 -8.18 2.45
N ILE A 80 -9.63 -7.91 1.98
CA ILE A 80 -8.48 -7.71 2.87
C ILE A 80 -8.66 -6.48 3.74
N ALA A 81 -9.10 -5.36 3.18
CA ALA A 81 -9.32 -4.13 3.94
C ALA A 81 -10.33 -4.35 5.09
N ARG A 82 -11.42 -5.09 4.84
CA ARG A 82 -12.39 -5.46 5.88
C ARG A 82 -11.77 -6.40 6.93
N LYS A 83 -11.02 -7.41 6.51
CA LYS A 83 -10.36 -8.32 7.47
C LYS A 83 -9.26 -7.64 8.27
N LEU A 84 -8.61 -6.65 7.69
CA LEU A 84 -7.63 -5.84 8.36
C LEU A 84 -8.27 -4.97 9.44
N GLU A 85 -9.44 -4.37 9.17
CA GLU A 85 -10.25 -3.70 10.20
C GLU A 85 -10.57 -4.63 11.37
N GLU A 86 -11.09 -5.83 11.09
CA GLU A 86 -11.45 -6.81 12.12
C GLU A 86 -10.24 -7.20 13.00
N LYS A 87 -9.05 -7.32 12.39
CA LYS A 87 -7.82 -7.73 13.09
C LYS A 87 -7.12 -6.58 13.81
N ALA A 88 -7.03 -5.42 13.16
CA ALA A 88 -6.38 -4.23 13.70
C ALA A 88 -7.29 -3.42 14.63
N LYS A 89 -8.61 -3.71 14.65
CA LYS A 89 -9.64 -2.92 15.36
C LYS A 89 -9.54 -1.42 15.05
N ASN A 90 -9.17 -1.07 13.83
CA ASN A 90 -8.98 0.31 13.38
C ASN A 90 -9.78 0.56 12.10
N ARG A 91 -10.99 1.11 12.27
CA ARG A 91 -11.87 1.49 11.16
C ARG A 91 -11.34 2.68 10.37
N SER A 92 -10.72 3.65 11.06
CA SER A 92 -10.14 4.83 10.41
C SER A 92 -9.08 4.43 9.38
N PHE A 93 -8.18 3.52 9.75
CA PHE A 93 -7.18 2.98 8.83
C PHE A 93 -7.81 2.30 7.62
N ARG A 94 -8.83 1.45 7.84
CA ARG A 94 -9.58 0.80 6.76
C ARG A 94 -10.18 1.81 5.78
N ASP A 95 -10.78 2.89 6.29
CA ASP A 95 -11.41 3.90 5.45
C ASP A 95 -10.34 4.69 4.65
N LYS A 96 -9.20 5.02 5.26
CA LYS A 96 -8.06 5.66 4.57
C LYS A 96 -7.53 4.81 3.42
N VAL A 97 -7.20 3.54 3.67
CA VAL A 97 -6.64 2.65 2.64
C VAL A 97 -7.65 2.36 1.53
N TYR A 98 -8.94 2.22 1.87
CA TYR A 98 -9.99 1.96 0.89
C TYR A 98 -10.22 3.15 -0.03
N SER A 99 -10.32 4.35 0.53
CA SER A 99 -10.45 5.57 -0.26
C SER A 99 -9.22 5.81 -1.13
N LEU A 100 -8.00 5.62 -0.61
CA LEU A 100 -6.78 5.80 -1.39
C LEU A 100 -6.70 4.81 -2.56
N TRP A 101 -7.05 3.55 -2.33
CA TRP A 101 -7.10 2.54 -3.39
C TRP A 101 -8.13 2.88 -4.48
N LEU A 102 -9.31 3.36 -4.10
CA LEU A 102 -10.32 3.81 -5.06
C LEU A 102 -9.87 5.05 -5.85
N ASP A 103 -9.27 6.03 -5.19
CA ASP A 103 -8.85 7.28 -5.83
C ASP A 103 -7.67 7.06 -6.78
N SER A 104 -6.69 6.26 -6.37
CA SER A 104 -5.56 5.87 -7.22
C SER A 104 -5.99 5.06 -8.43
N THR A 105 -7.01 4.20 -8.28
CA THR A 105 -7.55 3.40 -9.39
C THR A 105 -7.98 4.26 -10.58
N LYS A 106 -8.66 5.39 -10.33
CA LYS A 106 -9.21 6.30 -11.35
C LYS A 106 -8.17 6.84 -12.34
N TYR A 107 -6.90 6.85 -11.97
CA TYR A 107 -5.79 7.40 -12.77
C TYR A 107 -4.69 6.37 -13.03
N SER A 108 -4.78 5.16 -12.45
CA SER A 108 -3.73 4.13 -12.54
C SER A 108 -3.65 3.44 -13.90
N HIS A 109 -4.70 3.54 -14.71
CA HIS A 109 -4.73 3.00 -16.07
C HIS A 109 -4.52 4.13 -17.07
N PHE A 110 -3.55 3.99 -17.97
CA PHE A 110 -3.21 5.02 -18.96
C PHE A 110 -4.42 5.49 -19.77
N THR A 111 -5.28 4.57 -20.22
CA THR A 111 -6.49 4.89 -20.98
C THR A 111 -7.53 5.65 -20.15
N GLU A 112 -7.71 5.30 -18.87
CA GLU A 112 -8.60 6.01 -17.96
C GLU A 112 -8.08 7.41 -17.64
N TYR A 113 -6.76 7.54 -17.45
CA TYR A 113 -6.09 8.82 -17.29
C TYR A 113 -6.35 9.73 -18.51
N VAL A 114 -6.03 9.26 -19.72
CA VAL A 114 -6.24 10.03 -20.96
C VAL A 114 -7.70 10.46 -21.11
N ALA A 115 -8.66 9.56 -20.86
CA ALA A 115 -10.07 9.91 -20.92
C ALA A 115 -10.44 11.04 -19.92
N ARG A 116 -9.96 10.96 -18.68
CA ARG A 116 -10.22 12.01 -17.68
C ARG A 116 -9.57 13.35 -18.02
N GLU A 117 -8.35 13.31 -18.55
CA GLU A 117 -7.65 14.51 -19.00
C GLU A 117 -8.37 15.21 -20.16
N LEU A 118 -8.96 14.43 -21.07
CA LEU A 118 -9.66 14.98 -22.23
C LEU A 118 -11.07 15.49 -21.90
N PHE A 119 -11.73 14.92 -20.90
CA PHE A 119 -13.16 15.15 -20.67
C PHE A 119 -13.53 15.73 -19.30
N GLU A 120 -12.65 15.66 -18.29
CA GLU A 120 -13.00 16.03 -16.92
C GLU A 120 -12.08 17.09 -16.31
N ASN A 121 -10.76 16.95 -16.41
CA ASN A 121 -9.79 17.82 -15.72
C ASN A 121 -8.61 18.13 -16.62
N ASP A 122 -7.96 19.27 -16.40
CA ASP A 122 -6.64 19.52 -16.96
C ASP A 122 -5.53 18.80 -16.17
N ILE A 123 -4.35 18.74 -16.77
CA ILE A 123 -3.19 18.01 -16.24
C ILE A 123 -2.68 18.52 -14.90
N GLU A 124 -2.81 19.83 -14.62
CA GLU A 124 -2.37 20.37 -13.33
C GLU A 124 -3.33 19.96 -12.22
N THR A 125 -4.63 20.00 -12.49
CA THR A 125 -5.65 19.48 -11.56
C THR A 125 -5.39 18.00 -11.23
N THR A 126 -5.01 17.18 -12.21
CA THR A 126 -4.69 15.77 -11.96
C THR A 126 -3.38 15.59 -11.20
N ARG A 127 -2.33 16.35 -11.51
CA ARG A 127 -1.08 16.34 -10.74
C ARG A 127 -1.33 16.69 -9.28
N GLU A 128 -2.12 17.72 -8.99
CA GLU A 128 -2.47 18.06 -7.61
C GLU A 128 -3.21 16.92 -6.89
N LYS A 129 -4.16 16.29 -7.57
CA LYS A 129 -4.89 15.13 -7.01
C LYS A 129 -3.96 13.96 -6.72
N VAL A 130 -3.03 13.64 -7.64
CA VAL A 130 -2.05 12.56 -7.44
C VAL A 130 -1.04 12.93 -6.34
N LYS A 131 -0.60 14.18 -6.26
CA LYS A 131 0.26 14.69 -5.18
C LYS A 131 -0.36 14.47 -3.79
N ARG A 132 -1.67 14.77 -3.65
CA ARG A 132 -2.41 14.49 -2.41
C ARG A 132 -2.51 12.98 -2.12
N GLN A 133 -2.59 12.14 -3.15
CA GLN A 133 -2.58 10.69 -2.97
C GLN A 133 -1.22 10.18 -2.49
N ILE A 134 -0.10 10.78 -2.92
CA ILE A 134 1.24 10.44 -2.43
C ILE A 134 1.33 10.72 -0.92
N GLN A 135 0.92 11.91 -0.49
CA GLN A 135 0.90 12.29 0.93
C GLN A 135 0.06 11.29 1.76
N ARG A 136 -1.11 10.92 1.25
CA ARG A 136 -1.97 9.92 1.88
C ARG A 136 -1.34 8.53 1.93
N LEU A 137 -0.54 8.14 0.93
CA LEU A 137 0.21 6.89 0.97
C LEU A 137 1.29 6.91 2.05
N GLU A 138 1.99 8.04 2.23
CA GLU A 138 2.95 8.21 3.33
C GLU A 138 2.28 8.11 4.69
N GLU A 139 1.10 8.71 4.86
CA GLU A 139 0.30 8.58 6.08
C GLU A 139 -0.11 7.12 6.34
N VAL A 140 -0.64 6.44 5.32
CA VAL A 140 -1.00 5.01 5.38
C VAL A 140 0.22 4.17 5.76
N TRP A 141 1.39 4.49 5.21
CA TRP A 141 2.62 3.78 5.52
C TRP A 141 3.03 3.96 6.99
N LYS A 142 3.06 5.21 7.47
CA LYS A 142 3.37 5.53 8.88
C LYS A 142 2.38 4.87 9.84
N GLU A 143 1.09 4.92 9.53
CA GLU A 143 0.04 4.32 10.37
C GLU A 143 0.11 2.78 10.36
N ALA A 144 0.44 2.15 9.23
CA ALA A 144 0.64 0.71 9.16
C ALA A 144 1.81 0.25 10.05
N LEU A 145 2.93 1.00 10.04
CA LEU A 145 4.06 0.73 10.92
C LEU A 145 3.68 0.91 12.39
N ALA A 146 2.97 1.99 12.74
CA ALA A 146 2.49 2.22 14.10
C ALA A 146 1.58 1.09 14.58
N LEU A 147 0.60 0.70 13.76
CA LEU A 147 -0.29 -0.43 14.04
C LEU A 147 0.47 -1.74 14.23
N GLY A 148 1.51 -2.00 13.43
CA GLY A 148 2.30 -3.19 13.61
C GLY A 148 3.09 -3.21 14.92
N ARG A 149 3.62 -2.07 15.37
CA ARG A 149 4.25 -1.93 16.70
C ARG A 149 3.24 -2.14 17.82
N GLU A 150 2.09 -1.48 17.76
CA GLU A 150 1.01 -1.62 18.76
C GLU A 150 0.52 -3.07 18.90
N ARG A 151 0.63 -3.85 17.83
CA ARG A 151 0.22 -5.27 17.78
C ARG A 151 1.38 -6.24 18.07
N GLY A 152 2.56 -5.73 18.41
CA GLY A 152 3.74 -6.54 18.74
C GLY A 152 4.28 -7.35 17.56
N LEU A 153 4.09 -6.86 16.32
CA LEU A 153 4.59 -7.54 15.12
C LEU A 153 6.10 -7.35 14.92
N PHE A 154 6.66 -6.29 15.51
CA PHE A 154 8.08 -5.96 15.47
C PHE A 154 8.48 -5.23 16.76
N LEU A 155 9.67 -5.58 17.27
CA LEU A 155 10.30 -5.01 18.47
C LEU A 155 10.92 -3.64 18.16
#